data_AF-A0A348S308-F1
#
_entry.id   AF-A0A348S308-F1
#
_cell.length_a   1.000
_cell.length_b   1.000
_cell.length_c   1.000
_cell.angle_alpha   90.00
_cell.angle_beta   90.00
_cell.angle_gamma   90.00
#
_symmetry.space_group_name_H-M   'P 1'
#
loop_
_entity.id
_entity.type
_entity.pdbx_description
1 polymer ?
#
loop_
_entity_poly.entity_id
_entity_poly.type
_entity_poly.pdbx_seq_one_letter_code
_entity_poly.pdbx_strand_id
1 'polypeptide(L)'
;MPEVIDIALVLLLSKSCNDGNISVLAELSSHIHVGFMVGATMKLKHILISACLFAICWGNMLHAASQPFGEDLNQAQVEFYQTGIVQSVYLQISPEDKRRMMAALPECIYVPASFQWRDIKLEKVTVRFKGNSSSDPRQTHKRSYLVRFDKYDDHKRFIGLRRVSFDNGVQFGSLFSEPIITKILQAEGIKTHRCNYAKLYVNGEYQGVYVNLERIDESFLDQHFPESEGGLWKNDEGGNGGDLRFIGEDPKQYEKAFEAKNNAAKNREQLVGFIRQINETPDTDFLSMLES
;
A
#
# COMPACT_ATOMS: atom_id res chain seq x y z
N MET A 1 19.96 1.58 -22.92
CA MET A 1 20.24 1.21 -21.52
C MET A 1 19.16 0.22 -21.12
N PRO A 2 19.46 -0.92 -20.48
CA PRO A 2 18.39 -1.80 -20.02
C PRO A 2 17.72 -1.13 -18.81
N GLU A 3 16.44 -0.77 -18.96
CA GLU A 3 15.60 -0.34 -17.85
C GLU A 3 15.29 -1.59 -17.01
N VAL A 4 15.99 -1.74 -15.89
CA VAL A 4 15.69 -2.77 -14.89
C VAL A 4 14.49 -2.29 -14.09
N ILE A 5 13.44 -3.10 -14.05
CA ILE A 5 12.26 -2.86 -13.21
C ILE A 5 12.65 -3.26 -11.79
N ASP A 6 13.02 -2.29 -10.95
CA ASP A 6 13.27 -2.50 -9.53
C ASP A 6 11.94 -2.48 -8.75
N ILE A 7 11.72 -3.51 -7.93
CA ILE A 7 10.58 -3.61 -7.01
C ILE A 7 11.01 -3.00 -5.68
N ALA A 8 10.42 -1.90 -5.23
CA ALA A 8 10.66 -1.46 -3.86
C ALA A 8 10.09 -2.47 -2.86
N LEU A 9 10.87 -2.70 -1.82
CA LEU A 9 10.49 -3.54 -0.70
C LEU A 9 9.94 -2.63 0.39
N VAL A 10 8.67 -2.77 0.75
CA VAL A 10 8.10 -2.13 1.93
C VAL A 10 8.25 -3.11 3.08
N LEU A 11 9.27 -2.88 3.89
CA LEU A 11 9.50 -3.71 5.06
C LEU A 11 8.55 -3.34 6.17
N LEU A 12 7.79 -4.35 6.60
CA LEU A 12 6.90 -4.27 7.73
C LEU A 12 7.41 -5.19 8.82
N LEU A 13 7.69 -4.59 9.96
CA LEU A 13 7.96 -5.34 11.19
C LEU A 13 6.77 -5.09 12.08
N SER A 14 5.87 -6.08 12.13
CA SER A 14 4.81 -6.07 13.12
C SER A 14 5.12 -7.07 14.21
N LYS A 15 4.99 -6.62 15.46
CA LYS A 15 5.12 -7.48 16.62
C LYS A 15 3.79 -8.20 16.79
N SER A 16 3.71 -9.47 16.37
CA SER A 16 2.63 -10.33 16.86
C SER A 16 3.06 -10.93 18.20
N CYS A 17 2.27 -10.68 19.24
CA CYS A 17 2.49 -11.14 20.60
C CYS A 17 2.24 -12.65 20.77
N ASN A 18 1.86 -13.38 19.70
CA ASN A 18 1.68 -14.83 19.76
C ASN A 18 2.48 -15.64 18.73
N ASP A 19 2.87 -15.07 17.58
CA ASP A 19 3.57 -15.83 16.53
C ASP A 19 4.87 -15.18 16.03
N GLY A 20 5.23 -13.99 16.53
CA GLY A 20 6.41 -13.13 16.23
C GLY A 20 6.89 -12.96 14.77
N ASN A 21 6.12 -13.46 13.80
CA ASN A 21 6.36 -13.33 12.37
C ASN A 21 6.64 -11.90 11.88
N ILE A 22 7.81 -11.73 11.26
CA ILE A 22 8.17 -10.58 10.44
C ILE A 22 7.53 -10.72 9.05
N SER A 23 6.84 -9.68 8.57
CA SER A 23 6.15 -9.72 7.29
C SER A 23 6.69 -8.68 6.32
N VAL A 24 7.46 -9.12 5.33
CA VAL A 24 7.90 -8.24 4.25
C VAL A 24 6.76 -8.04 3.25
N LEU A 25 6.41 -6.78 2.97
CA LEU A 25 5.50 -6.44 1.88
C LEU A 25 6.28 -5.97 0.66
N ALA A 26 5.71 -6.19 -0.52
CA ALA A 26 6.19 -5.59 -1.75
C ALA A 26 5.21 -4.47 -2.16
N GLU A 27 5.73 -3.25 -2.30
CA GLU A 27 5.05 -2.13 -2.95
C GLU A 27 5.92 -1.67 -4.11
N LEU A 28 5.37 -1.51 -5.30
CA LEU A 28 6.15 -1.04 -6.43
C LEU A 28 6.41 0.48 -6.28
N SER A 29 7.60 0.81 -5.79
CA SER A 29 8.22 2.14 -5.91
C SER A 29 9.54 1.96 -6.64
N SER A 30 9.97 2.96 -7.40
CA SER A 30 11.32 2.96 -7.96
C SER A 30 12.33 3.27 -6.86
N HIS A 31 13.48 2.61 -6.95
CA HIS A 31 14.66 2.67 -6.08
C HIS A 31 14.69 1.53 -5.06
N ILE A 32 15.38 0.44 -5.45
CA ILE A 32 16.55 -0.15 -4.78
C ILE A 32 16.95 -1.45 -5.47
N HIS A 33 18.26 -1.66 -5.58
CA HIS A 33 18.86 -2.95 -5.92
C HIS A 33 18.73 -3.91 -4.73
N VAL A 34 17.96 -4.99 -4.90
CA VAL A 34 18.09 -6.19 -4.07
C VAL A 34 18.23 -7.39 -5.00
N GLY A 35 19.36 -8.09 -4.91
CA GLY A 35 19.57 -9.36 -5.60
C GLY A 35 18.66 -10.44 -5.00
N PHE A 36 17.85 -11.08 -5.84
CA PHE A 36 17.07 -12.25 -5.45
C PHE A 36 17.98 -13.49 -5.40
N MET A 37 18.07 -14.14 -4.23
CA MET A 37 18.44 -15.55 -4.16
C MET A 37 17.15 -16.39 -4.24
N VAL A 38 17.06 -17.22 -5.28
CA VAL A 38 16.01 -18.21 -5.46
C VAL A 38 16.37 -19.46 -4.66
N GLY A 39 15.49 -19.88 -3.75
CA GLY A 39 15.52 -21.18 -3.11
C GLY A 39 14.12 -21.78 -3.08
N ALA A 40 13.87 -22.78 -3.91
CA ALA A 40 12.62 -23.53 -3.94
C ALA A 40 12.58 -24.63 -2.86
N THR A 41 11.40 -24.91 -2.28
CA THR A 41 10.70 -26.21 -2.40
C THR A 41 9.39 -26.22 -1.59
N MET A 42 8.27 -26.47 -2.26
CA MET A 42 6.96 -26.82 -1.66
C MET A 42 6.97 -28.26 -1.12
N LYS A 43 6.32 -28.50 0.02
CA LYS A 43 5.69 -29.79 0.32
C LYS A 43 4.26 -29.63 0.83
N LEU A 44 3.35 -30.24 0.09
CA LEU A 44 1.93 -30.42 0.33
C LEU A 44 1.69 -31.54 1.36
N LYS A 45 0.86 -31.33 2.39
CA LYS A 45 0.14 -32.42 3.08
C LYS A 45 -1.26 -32.01 3.51
N HIS A 46 -2.22 -32.79 3.05
CA HIS A 46 -3.63 -32.79 3.44
C HIS A 46 -3.84 -33.29 4.87
N ILE A 47 -4.79 -32.69 5.60
CA ILE A 47 -5.60 -33.36 6.63
C ILE A 47 -7.06 -32.87 6.51
N LEU A 48 -7.98 -33.82 6.30
CA LEU A 48 -9.44 -33.73 6.40
C LEU A 48 -9.88 -34.12 7.82
N ILE A 49 -11.02 -33.59 8.30
CA ILE A 49 -12.06 -34.16 9.21
C ILE A 49 -12.91 -32.95 9.70
N SER A 50 -14.12 -32.68 9.19
CA SER A 50 -15.46 -33.26 9.49
C SER A 50 -16.05 -32.88 10.86
N ALA A 51 -17.07 -32.01 10.86
CA ALA A 51 -18.21 -31.96 11.80
C ALA A 51 -19.30 -31.01 11.24
N CYS A 52 -20.29 -31.54 10.52
CA CYS A 52 -21.70 -31.70 10.93
C CYS A 52 -22.42 -30.37 11.26
N LEU A 53 -23.21 -29.80 10.34
CA LEU A 53 -24.64 -30.11 10.13
C LEU A 53 -25.44 -30.27 11.44
N PHE A 54 -25.73 -29.16 12.13
CA PHE A 54 -26.88 -29.02 13.03
C PHE A 54 -27.22 -27.53 13.18
N ALA A 55 -28.17 -27.04 12.37
CA ALA A 55 -29.11 -25.94 12.67
C ALA A 55 -29.67 -25.34 11.35
N ILE A 56 -30.40 -26.16 10.59
CA ILE A 56 -31.42 -25.65 9.67
C ILE A 56 -32.75 -26.02 10.34
N CYS A 57 -33.67 -25.06 10.41
CA CYS A 57 -35.05 -25.14 10.94
C CYS A 57 -35.29 -24.71 12.40
N TRP A 58 -34.99 -23.45 12.73
CA TRP A 58 -35.96 -22.56 13.39
C TRP A 58 -35.48 -21.11 13.24
N GLY A 59 -36.13 -20.29 12.42
CA GLY A 59 -35.73 -18.89 12.27
C GLY A 59 -36.13 -18.15 10.99
N ASN A 60 -37.01 -18.71 10.14
CA ASN A 60 -37.67 -17.90 9.11
C ASN A 60 -38.82 -17.10 9.73
N MET A 61 -38.47 -16.05 10.49
CA MET A 61 -39.27 -14.85 10.75
C MET A 61 -38.46 -13.96 11.69
N LEU A 62 -38.20 -12.72 11.26
CA LEU A 62 -37.37 -11.69 11.91
C LEU A 62 -35.85 -11.84 11.72
N HIS A 63 -35.38 -11.52 10.50
CA HIS A 63 -34.03 -11.00 10.27
C HIS A 63 -34.10 -9.84 9.26
N ALA A 64 -34.78 -8.78 9.70
CA ALA A 64 -34.61 -7.45 9.13
C ALA A 64 -34.15 -6.56 10.29
N ALA A 65 -32.84 -6.55 10.56
CA ALA A 65 -32.10 -5.49 11.26
C ALA A 65 -30.78 -6.04 11.83
N SER A 66 -29.73 -6.06 10.99
CA SER A 66 -28.32 -5.77 11.34
C SER A 66 -27.39 -6.35 10.26
N GLN A 67 -27.25 -5.65 9.13
CA GLN A 67 -26.07 -5.89 8.29
C GLN A 67 -24.85 -5.43 9.11
N PRO A 68 -23.81 -6.26 9.30
CA PRO A 68 -22.59 -5.81 9.95
C PRO A 68 -21.96 -4.77 9.01
N PHE A 69 -21.77 -3.55 9.51
CA PHE A 69 -21.20 -2.41 8.78
C PHE A 69 -19.84 -2.72 8.10
N GLY A 70 -19.18 -3.82 8.46
CA GLY A 70 -17.95 -4.31 7.86
C GLY A 70 -18.11 -5.13 6.56
N GLU A 71 -19.23 -5.80 6.31
CA GLU A 71 -19.44 -6.57 5.07
C GLU A 71 -19.58 -5.64 3.85
N ASP A 72 -20.30 -4.53 4.02
CA ASP A 72 -20.55 -3.53 2.99
C ASP A 72 -19.25 -2.80 2.57
N LEU A 73 -18.37 -2.49 3.53
CA LEU A 73 -17.07 -1.87 3.26
C LEU A 73 -16.14 -2.79 2.46
N ASN A 74 -16.07 -4.08 2.82
CA ASN A 74 -15.25 -5.04 2.09
C ASN A 74 -15.75 -5.21 0.65
N GLN A 75 -17.06 -5.33 0.47
CA GLN A 75 -17.68 -5.42 -0.84
C GLN A 75 -17.38 -4.16 -1.70
N ALA A 76 -17.50 -2.96 -1.13
CA ALA A 76 -17.20 -1.73 -1.85
C ALA A 76 -15.71 -1.64 -2.27
N GLN A 77 -14.78 -2.13 -1.45
CA GLN A 77 -13.37 -2.22 -1.83
C GLN A 77 -13.12 -3.24 -2.93
N VAL A 78 -13.76 -4.41 -2.87
CA VAL A 78 -13.71 -5.43 -3.93
C VAL A 78 -14.18 -4.84 -5.25
N GLU A 79 -15.25 -4.05 -5.24
CA GLU A 79 -15.78 -3.39 -6.43
C GLU A 79 -14.91 -2.25 -6.94
N PHE A 80 -14.31 -1.46 -6.05
CA PHE A 80 -13.39 -0.38 -6.41
C PHE A 80 -12.11 -0.91 -7.07
N TYR A 81 -11.60 -2.05 -6.60
CA TYR A 81 -10.42 -2.73 -7.15
C TYR A 81 -10.73 -3.90 -8.07
N GLN A 82 -11.98 -4.07 -8.48
CA GLN A 82 -12.38 -5.18 -9.35
C GLN A 82 -11.58 -5.16 -10.66
N THR A 83 -10.94 -6.28 -10.97
CA THR A 83 -10.21 -6.46 -12.22
C THR A 83 -11.19 -6.63 -13.38
N GLY A 84 -10.90 -6.04 -14.54
CA GLY A 84 -11.78 -6.04 -15.72
C GLY A 84 -12.74 -4.86 -15.82
N ILE A 85 -12.84 -4.02 -14.77
CA ILE A 85 -13.58 -2.76 -14.81
C ILE A 85 -12.59 -1.60 -14.72
N VAL A 86 -12.70 -0.65 -15.65
CA VAL A 86 -12.02 0.64 -15.54
C VAL A 86 -12.94 1.59 -14.78
N GLN A 87 -12.55 1.95 -13.56
CA GLN A 87 -13.33 2.83 -12.70
C GLN A 87 -13.43 4.24 -13.29
N SER A 88 -14.43 5.02 -12.87
CA SER A 88 -14.52 6.46 -13.14
C SER A 88 -14.45 7.21 -11.81
N VAL A 89 -13.45 8.07 -11.66
CA VAL A 89 -13.21 8.86 -10.46
C VAL A 89 -13.21 10.34 -10.80
N TYR A 90 -13.88 11.14 -9.98
CA TYR A 90 -14.00 12.57 -10.16
C TYR A 90 -13.38 13.30 -8.98
N LEU A 91 -12.54 14.29 -9.28
CA LEU A 91 -11.96 15.22 -8.32
C LEU A 91 -12.44 16.63 -8.66
N GLN A 92 -12.79 17.39 -7.62
CA GLN A 92 -13.01 18.83 -7.73
C GLN A 92 -11.96 19.56 -6.91
N ILE A 93 -11.20 20.42 -7.58
CA ILE A 93 -10.10 21.21 -7.03
C ILE A 93 -10.32 22.65 -7.46
N SER A 94 -10.27 23.61 -6.54
CA SER A 94 -10.46 25.01 -6.93
C SER A 94 -9.37 25.46 -7.93
N PRO A 95 -9.65 26.39 -8.86
CA PRO A 95 -8.64 26.91 -9.77
C PRO A 95 -7.42 27.51 -9.05
N GLU A 96 -7.65 28.11 -7.87
CA GLU A 96 -6.60 28.64 -7.02
C GLU A 96 -5.73 27.50 -6.46
N ASP A 97 -6.34 26.46 -5.92
CA ASP A 97 -5.63 25.30 -5.40
C ASP A 97 -4.84 24.55 -6.47
N LYS A 98 -5.39 24.44 -7.69
CA LYS A 98 -4.68 23.87 -8.84
C LYS A 98 -3.42 24.69 -9.18
N ARG A 99 -3.49 26.03 -9.09
CA ARG A 99 -2.30 26.89 -9.25
C ARG A 99 -1.29 26.68 -8.12
N ARG A 100 -1.74 26.62 -6.86
CA ARG A 100 -0.87 26.36 -5.70
C ARG A 100 -0.13 25.03 -5.83
N MET A 101 -0.82 23.97 -6.24
CA MET A 101 -0.20 22.66 -6.50
C MET A 101 0.92 22.73 -7.53
N MET A 102 0.70 23.45 -8.64
CA MET A 102 1.70 23.60 -9.71
C MET A 102 2.89 24.47 -9.28
N ALA A 103 2.62 25.58 -8.58
CA ALA A 103 3.66 26.51 -8.13
C ALA A 103 4.57 25.92 -7.04
N ALA A 104 4.05 24.97 -6.24
CA ALA A 104 4.81 24.35 -5.15
C ALA A 104 5.71 23.18 -5.60
N LEU A 105 5.74 22.83 -6.88
CA LEU A 105 6.62 21.76 -7.36
C LEU A 105 8.09 22.16 -7.16
N PRO A 106 8.96 21.25 -6.65
CA PRO A 106 8.75 19.80 -6.48
C PRO A 106 8.17 19.34 -5.13
N GLU A 107 7.86 20.22 -4.18
CA GLU A 107 7.46 19.88 -2.80
C GLU A 107 6.15 19.07 -2.71
N CYS A 108 5.24 19.22 -3.68
CA CYS A 108 3.96 18.52 -3.76
C CYS A 108 3.08 18.71 -2.50
N ILE A 109 2.50 19.90 -2.36
CA ILE A 109 1.59 20.23 -1.25
C ILE A 109 0.19 19.61 -1.40
N TYR A 110 -0.44 19.30 -0.28
CA TYR A 110 -1.86 18.95 -0.23
C TYR A 110 -2.74 20.20 -0.31
N VAL A 111 -3.77 20.15 -1.15
CA VAL A 111 -4.82 21.17 -1.23
C VAL A 111 -6.21 20.57 -1.00
N PRO A 112 -7.20 21.36 -0.56
CA PRO A 112 -8.57 20.90 -0.43
C PRO A 112 -9.16 20.43 -1.76
N ALA A 113 -10.00 19.40 -1.70
CA ALA A 113 -10.76 18.89 -2.84
C ALA A 113 -12.05 18.19 -2.40
N SER A 114 -12.87 17.81 -3.39
CA SER A 114 -13.88 16.76 -3.22
C SER A 114 -13.57 15.56 -4.12
N PHE A 115 -14.00 14.39 -3.68
CA PHE A 115 -13.79 13.12 -4.35
C PHE A 115 -15.15 12.46 -4.60
N GLN A 116 -15.32 11.84 -5.77
CA GLN A 116 -16.48 11.05 -6.07
C GLN A 116 -16.10 9.78 -6.83
N TRP A 117 -16.67 8.67 -6.38
CA TRP A 117 -16.72 7.40 -7.08
C TRP A 117 -18.14 6.86 -6.99
N ARG A 118 -18.80 6.66 -8.13
CA ARG A 118 -20.23 6.30 -8.21
C ARG A 118 -21.12 7.29 -7.43
N ASP A 119 -21.93 6.77 -6.52
CA ASP A 119 -22.82 7.49 -5.60
C ASP A 119 -22.10 7.96 -4.33
N ILE A 120 -20.89 7.48 -4.06
CA ILE A 120 -20.08 7.91 -2.91
C ILE A 120 -19.40 9.22 -3.25
N LYS A 121 -19.85 10.30 -2.60
CA LYS A 121 -19.27 11.64 -2.69
C LYS A 121 -18.74 12.11 -1.35
N LEU A 122 -17.44 12.44 -1.31
CA LEU A 122 -16.73 12.90 -0.12
C LEU A 122 -16.23 14.34 -0.34
N GLU A 123 -16.86 15.27 0.37
CA GLU A 123 -16.37 16.65 0.52
C GLU A 123 -15.23 16.70 1.53
N LYS A 124 -14.45 17.79 1.62
CA LYS A 124 -13.35 17.91 2.61
C LYS A 124 -12.39 16.73 2.55
N VAL A 125 -11.84 16.46 1.38
CA VAL A 125 -10.66 15.60 1.21
C VAL A 125 -9.48 16.48 0.83
N THR A 126 -8.27 15.92 0.79
CA THR A 126 -7.12 16.65 0.24
C THR A 126 -6.45 15.85 -0.85
N VAL A 127 -5.95 16.55 -1.87
CA VAL A 127 -5.23 15.95 -2.99
C VAL A 127 -3.88 16.64 -3.17
N ARG A 128 -2.89 15.89 -3.64
CA ARG A 128 -1.60 16.41 -4.10
C ARG A 128 -1.09 15.64 -5.32
N PHE A 129 -0.07 16.17 -5.98
CA PHE A 129 0.73 15.35 -6.91
C PHE A 129 1.58 14.33 -6.15
N LYS A 130 1.89 13.20 -6.79
CA LYS A 130 2.63 12.07 -6.18
C LYS A 130 3.82 11.61 -7.04
N GLY A 131 4.96 11.40 -6.41
CA GLY A 131 6.14 10.74 -6.97
C GLY A 131 7.14 11.71 -7.60
N ASN A 132 8.42 11.33 -7.58
CA ASN A 132 9.54 12.19 -7.98
C ASN A 132 9.45 12.62 -9.45
N SER A 133 9.10 11.69 -10.35
CA SER A 133 8.93 12.01 -11.78
C SER A 133 7.72 12.91 -12.04
N SER A 134 6.67 12.82 -11.21
CA SER A 134 5.49 13.69 -11.27
C SER A 134 5.69 14.99 -10.53
N SER A 135 6.75 15.14 -9.73
CA SER A 135 7.05 16.37 -9.01
C SER A 135 8.05 17.26 -9.74
N ASP A 136 8.78 16.75 -10.74
CA ASP A 136 9.65 17.57 -11.60
C ASP A 136 8.82 18.67 -12.29
N PRO A 137 9.12 19.96 -12.08
CA PRO A 137 8.42 21.06 -12.74
C PRO A 137 8.45 20.99 -14.27
N ARG A 138 9.48 20.35 -14.85
CA ARG A 138 9.67 20.20 -16.30
C ARG A 138 8.90 19.02 -16.90
N GLN A 139 8.26 18.19 -16.08
CA GLN A 139 7.44 17.08 -16.54
C GLN A 139 6.30 17.59 -17.45
N THR A 140 6.22 17.04 -18.67
CA THR A 140 5.23 17.38 -19.69
C THR A 140 4.11 16.34 -19.84
N HIS A 141 4.27 15.16 -19.25
CA HIS A 141 3.25 14.12 -19.19
C HIS A 141 2.27 14.35 -18.03
N LYS A 142 1.17 13.58 -18.03
CA LYS A 142 0.19 13.58 -16.94
C LYS A 142 0.88 13.22 -15.61
N ARG A 143 0.52 13.92 -14.53
CA ARG A 143 1.08 13.72 -13.18
C ARG A 143 0.22 12.75 -12.37
N SER A 144 0.84 11.95 -11.51
CA SER A 144 0.09 11.10 -10.56
C SER A 144 -0.54 11.93 -9.45
N TYR A 145 -1.66 11.45 -8.93
CA TYR A 145 -2.39 12.09 -7.82
C TYR A 145 -2.42 11.18 -6.60
N LEU A 146 -2.38 11.77 -5.41
CA LEU A 146 -2.66 11.09 -4.14
C LEU A 146 -3.78 11.81 -3.43
N VAL A 147 -4.86 11.07 -3.16
CA VAL A 147 -6.02 11.54 -2.41
C VAL A 147 -5.89 11.03 -0.98
N ARG A 148 -6.09 11.93 -0.02
CA ARG A 148 -6.12 11.66 1.42
C ARG A 148 -7.49 12.04 1.98
N PHE A 149 -8.16 11.08 2.60
CA PHE A 149 -9.53 11.24 3.12
C PHE A 149 -9.56 11.68 4.59
N ASP A 150 -8.51 11.39 5.34
CA ASP A 150 -8.43 11.54 6.80
C ASP A 150 -7.68 12.81 7.25
N LYS A 151 -7.56 13.84 6.40
CA LYS A 151 -6.79 15.05 6.73
C LYS A 151 -7.49 15.97 7.74
N TYR A 152 -8.81 16.06 7.66
CA TYR A 152 -9.63 16.95 8.51
C TYR A 152 -10.34 16.21 9.65
N ASP A 153 -10.38 14.88 9.57
CA ASP A 153 -10.99 13.95 10.51
C ASP A 153 -10.24 12.63 10.40
N ASP A 154 -9.49 12.27 11.44
CA ASP A 154 -8.63 11.08 11.45
C ASP A 154 -9.41 9.75 11.36
N HIS A 155 -10.74 9.78 11.56
CA HIS A 155 -11.63 8.62 11.43
C HIS A 155 -12.29 8.52 10.06
N LYS A 156 -12.21 9.57 9.25
CA LYS A 156 -12.84 9.58 7.93
C LYS A 156 -12.13 8.63 6.97
N ARG A 157 -12.91 7.77 6.31
CA ARG A 157 -12.44 6.80 5.33
C ARG A 157 -13.25 6.89 4.05
N PHE A 158 -12.61 6.56 2.93
CA PHE A 158 -13.31 6.17 1.71
C PHE A 158 -13.34 4.65 1.68
N ILE A 159 -14.52 4.04 1.82
CA ILE A 159 -14.69 2.56 1.81
C ILE A 159 -13.67 1.83 2.70
N GLY A 160 -13.34 2.37 3.88
CA GLY A 160 -12.32 1.81 4.78
C GLY A 160 -10.86 2.21 4.51
N LEU A 161 -10.59 2.97 3.44
CA LEU A 161 -9.26 3.45 3.05
C LEU A 161 -8.99 4.87 3.54
N ARG A 162 -7.77 5.13 4.02
CA ARG A 162 -7.27 6.48 4.33
C ARG A 162 -6.84 7.25 3.10
N ARG A 163 -6.29 6.54 2.11
CA ARG A 163 -5.69 7.14 0.91
C ARG A 163 -5.84 6.24 -0.31
N VAL A 164 -5.93 6.87 -1.47
CA VAL A 164 -5.90 6.21 -2.78
C VAL A 164 -4.99 7.02 -3.70
N SER A 165 -4.16 6.36 -4.51
CA SER A 165 -3.37 7.01 -5.55
C SER A 165 -3.84 6.65 -6.96
N PHE A 166 -3.65 7.60 -7.85
CA PHE A 166 -3.84 7.46 -9.29
C PHE A 166 -2.48 7.66 -9.95
N ASP A 167 -1.80 6.55 -10.26
CA ASP A 167 -0.43 6.56 -10.76
C ASP A 167 -0.39 6.59 -12.29
N ASN A 168 0.49 7.44 -12.82
CA ASN A 168 0.53 7.78 -14.24
C ASN A 168 1.19 6.71 -15.14
N GLY A 169 1.87 5.72 -14.54
CA GLY A 169 2.60 4.64 -15.24
C GLY A 169 3.87 5.08 -15.97
N VAL A 170 4.25 6.36 -15.90
CA VAL A 170 5.39 6.91 -16.66
C VAL A 170 6.68 6.20 -16.27
N GLN A 171 6.84 5.91 -14.97
CA GLN A 171 8.06 5.33 -14.45
C GLN A 171 8.25 3.85 -14.82
N PHE A 172 7.17 3.11 -15.06
CA PHE A 172 7.23 1.70 -15.48
C PHE A 172 7.19 1.53 -16.99
N GLY A 173 7.18 2.62 -17.77
CA GLY A 173 6.96 2.61 -19.21
C GLY A 173 5.58 2.12 -19.65
N SER A 174 4.71 1.72 -18.71
CA SER A 174 3.39 1.18 -18.97
C SER A 174 2.47 1.32 -17.75
N LEU A 175 1.16 1.22 -17.98
CA LEU A 175 0.16 1.08 -16.90
C LEU A 175 0.00 -0.38 -16.46
N PHE A 176 0.60 -1.35 -17.15
CA PHE A 176 0.31 -2.78 -16.98
C PHE A 176 1.21 -3.46 -15.95
N SER A 177 2.44 -2.98 -15.80
CA SER A 177 3.47 -3.65 -14.99
C SER A 177 2.99 -3.90 -13.56
N GLU A 178 2.44 -2.87 -12.92
CA GLU A 178 2.03 -2.94 -11.53
C GLU A 178 0.83 -3.88 -11.29
N PRO A 179 -0.32 -3.77 -12.01
CA PRO A 179 -1.40 -4.76 -11.89
C PRO A 179 -1.00 -6.20 -12.19
N ILE A 180 -0.02 -6.43 -13.08
CA ILE A 180 0.48 -7.79 -13.37
C ILE A 180 1.28 -8.30 -12.18
N ILE A 181 2.22 -7.50 -11.67
CA ILE A 181 3.10 -7.90 -10.57
C ILE A 181 2.29 -8.12 -9.28
N THR A 182 1.40 -7.21 -8.92
CA THR A 182 0.56 -7.37 -7.71
C THR A 182 -0.31 -8.61 -7.80
N LYS A 183 -0.85 -8.94 -8.98
CA LYS A 183 -1.61 -10.16 -9.19
C LYS A 183 -0.76 -11.43 -9.02
N ILE A 184 0.49 -11.42 -9.47
CA ILE A 184 1.44 -12.53 -9.26
C ILE A 184 1.73 -12.68 -7.76
N LEU A 185 2.07 -11.59 -7.07
CA LEU A 185 2.33 -11.59 -5.64
C LEU A 185 1.13 -12.13 -4.82
N GLN A 186 -0.08 -11.68 -5.15
CA GLN A 186 -1.31 -12.17 -4.52
C GLN A 186 -1.54 -13.67 -4.78
N ALA A 187 -1.25 -14.16 -5.98
CA ALA A 187 -1.36 -15.59 -6.31
C ALA A 187 -0.39 -16.45 -5.50
N GLU A 188 0.78 -15.90 -5.14
CA GLU A 188 1.78 -16.54 -4.27
C GLU A 188 1.50 -16.32 -2.77
N GLY A 189 0.34 -15.74 -2.41
CA GLY A 189 -0.02 -15.47 -1.02
C GLY A 189 0.76 -14.33 -0.37
N ILE A 190 1.55 -13.57 -1.14
CA ILE A 190 2.25 -12.39 -0.65
C ILE A 190 1.24 -11.26 -0.51
N LYS A 191 1.11 -10.75 0.71
CA LYS A 191 0.32 -9.55 0.99
C LYS A 191 0.89 -8.40 0.16
N THR A 192 0.05 -7.70 -0.56
CA THR A 192 0.43 -6.55 -1.39
C THR A 192 -0.81 -5.69 -1.64
N HIS A 193 -0.61 -4.45 -2.04
CA HIS A 193 -1.71 -3.53 -2.32
C HIS A 193 -2.56 -3.99 -3.49
N ARG A 194 -3.85 -3.66 -3.44
CA ARG A 194 -4.75 -3.84 -4.57
C ARG A 194 -4.55 -2.74 -5.60
N CYS A 195 -4.63 -3.10 -6.88
CA CYS A 195 -4.68 -2.12 -7.94
C CYS A 195 -5.45 -2.59 -9.17
N ASN A 196 -6.00 -1.62 -9.90
CA ASN A 196 -6.65 -1.79 -11.20
C ASN A 196 -6.49 -0.49 -12.00
N TYR A 197 -7.49 -0.10 -12.79
CA TYR A 197 -7.45 1.11 -13.60
C TYR A 197 -8.60 2.05 -13.28
N ALA A 198 -8.35 3.36 -13.37
CA ALA A 198 -9.38 4.38 -13.30
C ALA A 198 -9.20 5.46 -14.39
N LYS A 199 -10.30 5.89 -14.99
CA LYS A 199 -10.42 7.18 -15.68
C LYS A 199 -10.52 8.26 -14.61
N LEU A 200 -9.61 9.23 -14.65
CA LEU A 200 -9.61 10.36 -13.72
C LEU A 200 -10.19 11.60 -14.42
N TYR A 201 -11.13 12.25 -13.77
CA TYR A 201 -11.70 13.53 -14.18
C TYR A 201 -11.39 14.58 -13.12
N VAL A 202 -10.75 15.68 -13.48
CA VAL A 202 -10.47 16.80 -12.57
C VAL A 202 -11.24 18.00 -13.08
N ASN A 203 -12.15 18.55 -12.27
CA ASN A 203 -13.01 19.67 -12.66
C ASN A 203 -13.85 19.40 -13.92
N GLY A 204 -14.28 18.15 -14.09
CA GLY A 204 -15.02 17.70 -15.28
C GLY A 204 -14.13 17.39 -16.50
N GLU A 205 -12.84 17.73 -16.48
CA GLU A 205 -11.90 17.46 -17.56
C GLU A 205 -11.27 16.08 -17.41
N TYR A 206 -11.33 15.27 -18.46
CA TYR A 206 -10.68 13.96 -18.50
C TYR A 206 -9.14 14.10 -18.52
N GLN A 207 -8.48 13.52 -17.51
CA GLN A 207 -7.03 13.56 -17.34
C GLN A 207 -6.32 12.31 -17.91
N GLY A 208 -7.07 11.27 -18.26
CA GLY A 208 -6.53 10.00 -18.75
C GLY A 208 -6.89 8.79 -17.89
N VAL A 209 -6.36 7.63 -18.31
CA VAL A 209 -6.41 6.38 -17.52
C VAL A 209 -5.18 6.32 -16.62
N TYR A 210 -5.38 5.95 -15.36
CA TYR A 210 -4.35 5.81 -14.32
C TYR A 210 -4.39 4.40 -13.74
N VAL A 211 -3.28 3.97 -13.14
CA VAL A 211 -3.31 2.84 -12.20
C VAL A 211 -4.00 3.34 -10.94
N ASN A 212 -5.15 2.77 -10.60
CA ASN A 212 -5.85 3.04 -9.36
C ASN A 212 -5.30 2.11 -8.29
N LEU A 213 -4.74 2.68 -7.23
CA LEU A 213 -3.85 1.97 -6.31
C LEU A 213 -4.22 2.23 -4.86
N GLU A 214 -4.32 1.16 -4.10
CA GLU A 214 -4.40 1.17 -2.65
C GLU A 214 -3.06 1.56 -2.04
N ARG A 215 -3.06 2.48 -1.08
CA ARG A 215 -1.83 2.86 -0.37
C ARG A 215 -1.54 1.87 0.76
N ILE A 216 -0.30 1.44 0.86
CA ILE A 216 0.19 0.77 2.08
C ILE A 216 0.34 1.84 3.16
N ASP A 217 -0.63 1.87 4.05
CA ASP A 217 -0.67 2.70 5.24
C ASP A 217 -1.36 1.95 6.38
N GLU A 218 -1.66 2.63 7.49
CA GLU A 218 -2.24 1.99 8.66
C GLU A 218 -3.55 1.25 8.35
N SER A 219 -4.36 1.72 7.40
CA SER A 219 -5.57 1.01 7.00
C SER A 219 -5.29 -0.29 6.23
N PHE A 220 -4.19 -0.35 5.48
CA PHE A 220 -3.72 -1.61 4.90
C PHE A 220 -3.27 -2.56 6.01
N LEU A 221 -2.54 -2.04 7.02
CA LEU A 221 -2.05 -2.89 8.11
C LEU A 221 -3.18 -3.52 8.90
N ASP A 222 -4.17 -2.71 9.29
CA ASP A 222 -5.35 -3.14 10.04
C ASP A 222 -6.14 -4.24 9.30
N GLN A 223 -6.11 -4.26 7.96
CA GLN A 223 -6.83 -5.24 7.14
C GLN A 223 -6.05 -6.55 6.94
N HIS A 224 -4.72 -6.48 6.90
CA HIS A 224 -3.87 -7.60 6.47
C HIS A 224 -3.06 -8.26 7.59
N PHE A 225 -2.99 -7.65 8.78
CA PHE A 225 -2.22 -8.14 9.90
C PHE A 225 -3.06 -8.19 11.19
N PRO A 226 -3.15 -9.36 11.86
CA PRO A 226 -3.92 -9.54 13.10
C PRO A 226 -3.48 -8.61 14.26
N GLU A 227 -2.27 -8.06 14.17
CA GLU A 227 -1.68 -7.11 15.10
C GLU A 227 -0.95 -6.04 14.28
N SER A 228 -1.57 -4.86 14.10
CA SER A 228 -1.08 -3.79 13.21
C SER A 228 -0.27 -2.69 13.91
N GLU A 229 0.17 -2.95 15.15
CA GLU A 229 0.90 -1.96 15.98
C GLU A 229 2.38 -1.78 15.58
N GLY A 230 2.85 -2.56 14.61
CA GLY A 230 4.21 -2.52 14.06
C GLY A 230 4.62 -1.22 13.38
N GLY A 231 5.93 -1.07 13.17
CA GLY A 231 6.47 0.02 12.36
C GLY A 231 6.30 -0.23 10.86
N LEU A 232 5.84 0.79 10.13
CA LEU A 232 5.84 0.83 8.67
C LEU A 232 6.96 1.74 8.17
N TRP A 233 7.94 1.18 7.46
CA TRP A 233 8.99 1.94 6.80
C TRP A 233 8.90 1.82 5.29
N LYS A 234 9.03 2.96 4.59
CA LYS A 234 9.20 2.98 3.14
C LYS A 234 10.67 3.16 2.82
N ASN A 235 11.17 2.32 1.92
CA ASN A 235 12.49 2.47 1.34
C ASN A 235 12.37 3.14 -0.04
N ASP A 236 12.85 4.38 -0.18
CA ASP A 236 12.55 5.23 -1.36
C ASP A 236 13.74 6.06 -1.86
N GLU A 237 14.43 6.78 -0.97
CA GLU A 237 15.51 7.70 -1.38
C GLU A 237 16.90 7.01 -1.46
N GLY A 238 16.93 5.70 -1.20
CA GLY A 238 18.15 4.96 -0.94
C GLY A 238 18.88 5.47 0.31
N GLY A 239 20.06 4.94 0.58
CA GLY A 239 20.81 5.25 1.79
C GLY A 239 21.50 4.02 2.34
N ASN A 240 22.27 4.21 3.42
CA ASN A 240 22.98 3.09 4.02
C ASN A 240 21.98 2.08 4.59
N GLY A 241 22.26 0.79 4.39
CA GLY A 241 21.41 -0.31 4.86
C GLY A 241 20.09 -0.49 4.09
N GLY A 242 19.82 0.31 3.04
CA GLY A 242 18.63 0.16 2.21
C GLY A 242 18.58 -1.15 1.42
N ASP A 243 19.72 -1.81 1.24
CA ASP A 243 19.88 -3.16 0.69
C ASP A 243 19.83 -4.26 1.78
N LEU A 244 19.39 -3.90 2.99
CA LEU A 244 19.32 -4.76 4.17
C LEU A 244 20.65 -5.29 4.69
N ARG A 245 21.78 -4.69 4.31
CA ARG A 245 23.05 -4.98 4.99
C ARG A 245 23.08 -4.33 6.37
N PHE A 246 23.57 -5.08 7.34
CA PHE A 246 23.88 -4.54 8.66
C PHE A 246 25.12 -3.65 8.60
N ILE A 247 24.96 -2.37 8.95
CA ILE A 247 26.01 -1.34 8.88
C ILE A 247 26.43 -0.82 10.26
N GLY A 248 25.73 -1.25 11.31
CA GLY A 248 25.94 -0.83 12.69
C GLY A 248 24.66 -0.68 13.48
N GLU A 249 24.80 -0.45 14.79
CA GLU A 249 23.69 -0.37 15.75
C GLU A 249 22.99 0.99 15.80
N ASP A 250 23.64 2.06 15.30
CA ASP A 250 23.07 3.42 15.38
C ASP A 250 21.88 3.56 14.42
N PRO A 251 20.63 3.71 14.93
CA PRO A 251 19.45 3.75 14.08
C PRO A 251 19.41 4.96 13.15
N LYS A 252 20.17 6.03 13.44
CA LYS A 252 20.26 7.21 12.57
C LYS A 252 20.90 6.89 11.23
N GLN A 253 21.75 5.87 11.15
CA GLN A 253 22.41 5.49 9.90
C GLN A 253 21.42 4.98 8.83
N TYR A 254 20.27 4.47 9.27
CA TYR A 254 19.22 3.91 8.42
C TYR A 254 18.11 4.91 8.07
N GLU A 255 18.11 6.11 8.67
CA GLU A 255 17.01 7.07 8.55
C GLU A 255 16.76 7.54 7.11
N LYS A 256 17.84 7.72 6.33
CA LYS A 256 17.73 8.12 4.92
C LYS A 256 17.11 7.02 4.06
N ALA A 257 17.50 5.77 4.29
CA ALA A 257 16.97 4.64 3.54
C ALA A 257 15.50 4.40 3.92
N PHE A 258 15.18 4.40 5.21
CA PHE A 258 13.88 3.99 5.72
C PHE A 258 13.07 5.16 6.30
N GLU A 259 12.19 5.70 5.47
CA GLU A 259 11.22 6.73 5.85
C GLU A 259 10.12 6.12 6.73
N ALA A 260 9.94 6.64 7.95
CA ALA A 260 8.87 6.21 8.85
C ALA A 260 7.50 6.69 8.34
N LYS A 261 6.54 5.76 8.20
CA LYS A 261 5.19 6.05 7.70
C LYS A 261 4.10 6.03 8.77
N ASN A 262 4.39 5.51 9.96
CA ASN A 262 3.51 5.57 11.12
C ASN A 262 4.29 5.95 12.39
N ASN A 263 3.59 6.12 13.51
CA ASN A 263 4.22 6.54 14.77
C ASN A 263 5.19 5.49 15.32
N ALA A 264 4.87 4.19 15.21
CA ALA A 264 5.73 3.11 15.66
C ALA A 264 7.08 3.11 14.92
N ALA A 265 7.08 3.41 13.62
CA ALA A 265 8.28 3.45 12.78
C ALA A 265 9.27 4.59 13.11
N LYS A 266 8.88 5.57 13.93
CA LYS A 266 9.79 6.64 14.36
C LYS A 266 10.91 6.10 15.24
N ASN A 267 10.63 5.04 16.01
CA ASN A 267 11.64 4.27 16.73
C ASN A 267 12.18 3.19 15.77
N ARG A 268 13.47 3.21 15.47
CA ARG A 268 14.09 2.36 14.43
C ARG A 268 14.85 1.17 15.02
N GLU A 269 14.83 1.01 16.33
CA GLU A 269 15.55 -0.05 17.03
C GLU A 269 15.04 -1.44 16.62
N GLN A 270 13.74 -1.57 16.34
CA GLN A 270 13.16 -2.79 15.76
C GLN A 270 13.68 -3.07 14.34
N LEU A 271 13.77 -2.03 13.50
CA LEU A 271 14.31 -2.13 12.14
C LEU A 271 15.78 -2.56 12.16
N VAL A 272 16.60 -1.93 13.00
CA VAL A 272 18.02 -2.29 13.14
C VAL A 272 18.17 -3.71 13.69
N GLY A 273 17.38 -4.07 14.71
CA GLY A 273 17.36 -5.42 15.28
C GLY A 273 17.04 -6.48 14.24
N PHE A 274 16.03 -6.25 13.40
CA PHE A 274 15.70 -7.14 12.29
C PHE A 274 16.84 -7.24 11.27
N ILE A 275 17.36 -6.10 10.80
CA ILE A 275 18.48 -6.08 9.85
C ILE A 275 19.69 -6.82 10.43
N ARG A 276 19.96 -6.67 11.72
CA ARG A 276 21.03 -7.42 12.40
C ARG A 276 20.75 -8.91 12.41
N GLN A 277 19.55 -9.34 12.79
CA GLN A 277 19.15 -10.75 12.83
C GLN A 277 19.31 -11.42 11.46
N ILE A 278 18.87 -10.78 10.36
CA ILE A 278 19.00 -11.38 9.02
C ILE A 278 20.47 -11.49 8.54
N ASN A 279 21.40 -10.68 9.09
CA ASN A 279 22.80 -10.70 8.69
C ASN A 279 23.68 -11.57 9.61
N GLU A 280 23.35 -11.65 10.89
CA GLU A 280 24.21 -12.25 11.92
C GLU A 280 23.69 -13.57 12.48
N THR A 281 22.42 -13.94 12.23
CA THR A 281 21.90 -15.25 12.67
C THR A 281 22.60 -16.37 11.89
N PRO A 282 23.20 -17.37 12.55
CA PRO A 282 23.80 -18.51 11.87
C PRO A 282 22.80 -19.25 10.98
N ASP A 283 23.25 -19.80 9.85
CA ASP A 283 22.40 -20.56 8.91
C ASP A 283 21.59 -21.67 9.58
N THR A 284 22.12 -22.29 10.65
CA THR A 284 21.45 -23.34 11.41
C THR A 284 20.21 -22.86 12.16
N ASP A 285 20.18 -21.57 12.53
CA ASP A 285 19.14 -20.95 13.34
C ASP A 285 18.27 -19.98 12.51
N PHE A 286 18.67 -19.70 11.27
CA PHE A 286 18.05 -18.68 10.41
C PHE A 286 16.57 -18.95 10.13
N LEU A 287 16.21 -20.22 9.84
CA LEU A 287 14.81 -20.57 9.60
C LEU A 287 13.96 -20.36 10.85
N SER A 288 14.45 -20.80 12.01
CA SER A 288 13.77 -20.60 13.29
C SER A 288 13.61 -19.12 13.63
N MET A 289 14.58 -18.27 13.28
CA MET A 289 14.49 -16.82 13.45
C MET A 289 13.45 -16.17 12.53
N LEU A 290 13.27 -16.68 11.30
CA LEU A 290 12.23 -16.18 10.41
C LEU A 290 10.81 -16.58 10.85
N GLU A 291 10.68 -17.73 11.50
CA GLU A 291 9.41 -18.27 12.01
C GLU A 291 9.05 -17.75 13.42
N SER A 292 9.99 -17.14 14.13
CA SER A 292 9.84 -16.63 15.50
C SER A 292 9.28 -15.24 15.55
#